data_AF-A0ABD1E3U4-F1
#
_entry.id   AF-A0ABD1E3U4-F1
#
_cell.length_a   1.000
_cell.length_b   1.000
_cell.length_c   1.000
_cell.angle_alpha   90.00
_cell.angle_beta   90.00
_cell.angle_gamma   90.00
#
_symmetry.space_group_name_H-M   'P 1'
#
loop_
_entity.id
_entity.type
_entity.pdbx_description
1 polymer ?
#
loop_
_entity_poly.entity_id
_entity_poly.type
_entity_poly.pdbx_seq_one_letter_code
_entity_poly.pdbx_strand_id
1 'polypeptide(L)'
;MEIMEIKQKLHQFKKKDVIVHPGEYRNIFSEYATVLNLETDYRVFNWKKTIESVIKPLGQWHFQFAAAKRISILKTQIQKKTVLIKGESNYKSDLSVYKSVLKREKTFADLNLELLPMQCEVKPAKLRDVDVLLKKHYGSNWRHFSDVDLSFYKRIIDNVIDSYESITL
;
A
#
# COMPACT_ATOMS: atom_id res chain seq x y z
N MET A 1 28.56 4.67 -4.74
CA MET A 1 27.76 4.73 -5.98
C MET A 1 27.62 6.19 -6.34
N GLU A 2 28.36 6.66 -7.35
CA GLU A 2 28.44 8.08 -7.69
C GLU A 2 27.12 8.56 -8.32
N ILE A 3 26.70 9.77 -7.96
CA ILE A 3 25.48 10.44 -8.45
C ILE A 3 25.40 10.44 -9.99
N MET A 4 26.55 10.42 -10.67
CA MET A 4 26.68 10.35 -12.13
C MET A 4 26.16 9.03 -12.72
N GLU A 5 26.47 7.91 -12.06
CA GLU A 5 26.05 6.57 -12.50
C GLU A 5 24.53 6.39 -12.37
N ILE A 6 23.96 6.91 -11.27
CA ILE A 6 22.52 6.93 -11.03
C ILE A 6 21.81 7.77 -12.11
N LYS A 7 22.36 8.93 -12.50
CA LYS A 7 21.79 9.79 -13.55
C LYS A 7 21.81 9.14 -14.93
N GLN A 8 22.90 8.45 -15.30
CA GLN A 8 23.00 7.72 -16.57
C GLN A 8 21.97 6.58 -16.64
N LYS A 9 21.84 5.82 -15.57
CA LYS A 9 20.87 4.74 -15.43
C LYS A 9 19.41 5.23 -15.51
N LEU A 10 19.09 6.35 -14.85
CA LEU A 10 17.78 7.02 -14.96
C LEU A 10 17.47 7.50 -16.38
N HIS A 11 18.48 7.96 -17.13
CA HIS A 11 18.30 8.36 -18.52
C HIS A 11 18.02 7.17 -19.45
N GLN A 12 18.62 6.00 -19.19
CA GLN A 12 18.30 4.77 -19.91
C GLN A 12 16.88 4.29 -19.60
N PHE A 13 16.43 4.37 -18.35
CA PHE A 13 15.05 4.02 -17.96
C PHE A 13 14.01 4.86 -18.70
N LYS A 14 14.22 6.17 -18.82
CA LYS A 14 13.32 7.07 -19.57
C LYS A 14 13.20 6.74 -21.06
N LYS A 15 14.08 5.90 -21.62
CA LYS A 15 14.05 5.44 -23.01
C LYS A 15 13.35 4.09 -23.19
N LYS A 16 13.08 3.36 -22.11
CA LYS A 16 12.22 2.17 -22.15
C LYS A 16 10.77 2.63 -22.18
N ASP A 17 10.22 2.77 -23.39
CA ASP A 17 8.84 3.26 -23.58
C ASP A 17 7.78 2.20 -23.29
N VAL A 18 8.14 0.91 -23.28
CA VAL A 18 7.19 -0.20 -23.12
C VAL A 18 7.73 -1.21 -22.11
N ILE A 19 6.90 -1.54 -21.12
CA ILE A 19 7.11 -2.65 -20.18
C ILE A 19 5.94 -3.61 -20.37
N VAL A 20 6.23 -4.81 -20.86
CA VAL A 20 5.20 -5.81 -21.19
C VAL A 20 5.09 -6.85 -20.08
N HIS A 21 6.22 -7.27 -19.51
CA HIS A 21 6.21 -8.31 -18.49
C HIS A 21 6.27 -7.70 -17.07
N PRO A 22 5.39 -8.10 -16.13
CA PRO A 22 5.40 -7.59 -14.75
C PRO A 22 6.74 -7.77 -14.03
N GLY A 23 7.47 -8.85 -14.34
CA GLY A 23 8.79 -9.13 -13.79
C GLY A 23 9.87 -8.11 -14.21
N GLU A 24 9.68 -7.37 -15.30
CA GLU A 24 10.62 -6.31 -15.69
C GLU A 24 10.67 -5.19 -14.65
N TYR A 25 9.54 -4.87 -14.01
CA TYR A 25 9.50 -3.90 -12.92
C TYR A 25 10.39 -4.35 -11.75
N ARG A 26 10.31 -5.64 -11.38
CA ARG A 26 11.13 -6.21 -10.31
C ARG A 26 12.62 -6.08 -10.64
N ASN A 27 13.01 -6.47 -11.85
CA ASN A 27 14.40 -6.41 -12.29
C ASN A 27 14.92 -4.97 -12.22
N ILE A 28 14.15 -4.01 -12.74
CA ILE A 28 14.50 -2.59 -12.72
C ILE A 28 14.65 -2.07 -11.29
N PHE A 29 13.71 -2.37 -10.39
CA PHE A 29 13.82 -1.89 -9.01
C PHE A 29 14.97 -2.55 -8.25
N SER A 30 15.28 -3.82 -8.54
CA SER A 30 16.35 -4.57 -7.87
C SER A 30 17.75 -4.03 -8.13
N GLU A 31 17.94 -3.31 -9.24
CA GLU A 31 19.21 -2.62 -9.55
C GLU A 31 19.54 -1.47 -8.58
N TYR A 32 18.55 -0.88 -7.93
CA TYR A 32 18.71 0.33 -7.09
C TYR A 32 18.26 0.15 -5.65
N ALA A 33 17.44 -0.86 -5.36
CA ALA A 33 16.84 -1.06 -4.06
C ALA A 33 16.59 -2.55 -3.77
N THR A 34 16.49 -2.88 -2.49
CA THR A 34 15.99 -4.19 -2.07
C THR A 34 14.51 -4.29 -2.39
N VAL A 35 14.16 -5.14 -3.34
CA VAL A 35 12.77 -5.43 -3.69
C VAL A 35 12.25 -6.55 -2.81
N LEU A 36 11.23 -6.25 -2.04
CA LEU A 36 10.48 -7.25 -1.29
C LEU A 36 9.19 -7.56 -2.05
N ASN A 37 8.93 -8.84 -2.28
CA ASN A 37 7.67 -9.29 -2.84
C ASN A 37 6.61 -9.31 -1.74
N LEU A 38 5.47 -8.74 -2.08
CA LEU A 38 4.27 -8.88 -1.26
C LEU A 38 3.93 -10.39 -1.16
N GLU A 39 3.50 -10.83 0.02
CA GLU A 39 3.15 -12.22 0.36
C GLU A 39 4.33 -13.15 0.69
N THR A 40 5.40 -13.18 -0.11
CA THR A 40 6.56 -14.04 0.18
C THR A 40 7.46 -13.43 1.25
N ASP A 41 7.77 -12.14 1.12
CA ASP A 41 8.78 -11.49 1.95
C ASP A 41 8.13 -10.66 3.07
N TYR A 42 6.93 -10.11 2.82
CA TYR A 42 6.18 -9.35 3.81
C TYR A 42 4.67 -9.42 3.59
N ARG A 43 3.92 -9.19 4.68
CA ARG A 43 2.46 -9.15 4.66
C ARG A 43 1.96 -7.75 4.97
N VAL A 44 0.89 -7.34 4.29
CA VAL A 44 0.22 -6.06 4.53
C VAL A 44 -1.00 -6.29 5.42
N PHE A 45 -1.08 -5.51 6.48
CA PHE A 45 -2.20 -5.54 7.42
C PHE A 45 -3.17 -4.39 7.14
N ASN A 46 -4.47 -4.63 7.38
CA ASN A 46 -5.52 -3.64 7.25
C ASN A 46 -5.56 -2.70 8.47
N TRP A 47 -4.57 -1.80 8.53
CA TRP A 47 -4.46 -0.80 9.59
C TRP A 47 -5.70 0.09 9.70
N LYS A 48 -6.34 0.43 8.58
CA LYS A 48 -7.51 1.31 8.58
C LYS A 48 -8.66 0.71 9.38
N LYS A 49 -9.06 -0.52 9.06
CA LYS A 49 -10.16 -1.22 9.75
C LYS A 49 -9.80 -1.50 11.21
N THR A 50 -8.56 -1.93 11.47
CA THR A 50 -8.10 -2.19 12.84
C THR A 50 -8.14 -0.93 13.71
N ILE A 51 -7.66 0.21 13.19
CA ILE A 51 -7.65 1.49 13.92
C ILE A 51 -9.07 2.01 14.14
N GLU A 52 -9.98 1.87 13.16
CA GLU A 52 -11.39 2.25 13.31
C GLU A 52 -12.07 1.51 14.47
N SER A 53 -11.62 0.31 14.84
CA SER A 53 -12.18 -0.46 15.96
C SER A 53 -11.71 0.02 17.35
N VAL A 54 -10.52 0.65 17.41
CA VAL A 54 -9.82 0.98 18.67
C VAL A 54 -9.78 2.49 18.94
N ILE A 55 -9.57 3.31 17.91
CA ILE A 55 -9.39 4.76 18.00
C ILE A 55 -10.70 5.46 17.59
N LYS A 56 -11.03 6.56 18.28
CA LYS A 56 -12.15 7.43 17.92
C LYS A 56 -11.88 8.12 16.58
N PRO A 57 -12.90 8.32 15.73
CA PRO A 57 -12.75 9.15 14.53
C PRO A 57 -12.36 10.57 14.94
N LEU A 58 -11.63 11.28 14.06
CA LEU A 58 -11.06 12.61 14.36
C LEU A 58 -12.11 13.64 14.84
N GLY A 59 -13.35 13.56 14.37
CA GLY A 59 -14.44 14.44 14.80
C GLY A 59 -14.93 14.22 16.25
N GLN A 60 -14.58 13.09 16.86
CA GLN A 60 -14.92 12.77 18.26
C GLN A 60 -13.75 12.98 19.23
N TRP A 61 -12.66 13.57 18.74
CA TRP A 61 -11.55 13.94 19.60
C TRP A 61 -11.96 15.14 20.46
N HIS A 62 -11.34 15.26 21.63
CA HIS A 62 -11.59 16.36 22.56
C HIS A 62 -10.95 17.69 22.10
N PHE A 63 -10.31 17.69 20.93
CA PHE A 63 -9.80 18.86 20.22
C PHE A 63 -9.92 18.62 18.71
N GLN A 64 -9.93 19.69 17.92
CA GLN A 64 -9.95 19.60 16.46
C GLN A 64 -8.54 19.31 15.93
N PHE A 65 -8.33 18.09 15.42
CA PHE A 65 -7.02 17.66 14.93
C PHE A 65 -6.45 18.60 13.86
N ALA A 66 -7.26 18.99 12.86
CA ALA A 66 -6.83 19.85 11.77
C ALA A 66 -6.45 21.29 12.21
N ALA A 67 -7.05 21.80 13.28
CA ALA A 67 -6.79 23.14 13.80
C ALA A 67 -5.63 23.18 14.83
N ALA A 68 -5.14 22.02 15.27
CA ALA A 68 -4.07 21.93 16.24
C ALA A 68 -2.71 22.19 15.57
N LYS A 69 -2.01 23.25 15.98
CA LYS A 69 -0.64 23.56 15.57
C LYS A 69 0.40 22.76 16.36
N ARG A 70 0.07 22.38 17.59
CA ARG A 70 0.93 21.58 18.47
C ARG A 70 0.15 20.41 19.04
N ILE A 71 0.69 19.21 18.87
CA ILE A 71 0.15 17.98 19.45
C ILE A 71 1.17 17.46 20.44
N SER A 72 0.74 17.27 21.68
CA SER A 72 1.56 16.73 22.76
C SER A 72 1.06 15.35 23.13
N ILE A 73 2.00 14.42 23.27
CA ILE A 73 1.72 13.02 23.57
C ILE A 73 2.34 12.70 24.93
N LEU A 74 1.50 12.27 25.86
CA LEU A 74 1.92 11.83 27.18
C LEU A 74 1.78 10.32 27.28
N LYS A 75 2.92 9.64 27.46
CA LYS A 75 2.97 8.22 27.79
C LYS A 75 2.81 8.06 29.29
N THR A 76 1.67 7.52 29.75
CA THR A 76 1.52 7.15 31.16
C THR A 76 1.90 5.69 31.38
N GLN A 77 2.64 5.43 32.46
CA GLN A 77 2.97 4.07 32.92
C GLN A 77 1.92 3.51 33.89
N ILE A 78 0.94 4.33 34.30
CA ILE A 78 -0.02 3.98 35.34
C ILE A 78 -1.26 3.36 34.67
N GLN A 79 -1.50 2.07 34.97
CA GLN A 79 -2.70 1.28 34.66
C GLN A 79 -3.11 1.14 33.18
N LYS A 80 -2.31 0.42 32.37
CA LYS A 80 -2.56 -0.03 30.98
C LYS A 80 -1.87 0.74 29.84
N LYS A 81 -0.62 1.21 30.03
CA LYS A 81 0.21 1.82 28.96
C LYS A 81 -0.60 2.77 28.06
N THR A 82 -1.40 3.63 28.68
CA THR A 82 -2.33 4.48 27.95
C THR A 82 -1.58 5.67 27.37
N VAL A 83 -1.83 5.98 26.11
CA VAL A 83 -1.31 7.20 25.49
C VAL A 83 -2.39 8.26 25.59
N LEU A 84 -2.06 9.36 26.27
CA LEU A 84 -2.93 10.53 26.34
C LEU A 84 -2.42 11.56 25.34
N ILE A 85 -3.34 12.21 24.64
CA ILE A 85 -3.03 13.19 23.61
C ILE A 85 -3.67 14.51 24.02
N LYS A 86 -3.00 15.61 23.68
CA LYS A 86 -3.46 16.98 23.84
C LYS A 86 -3.16 17.74 22.55
N GLY A 87 -4.11 18.53 22.07
CA GLY A 87 -3.93 19.40 20.90
C GLY A 87 -4.15 20.87 21.25
N GLU A 88 -3.29 21.73 20.70
CA GLU A 88 -3.26 23.17 20.95
C GLU A 88 -3.33 23.93 19.62
N SER A 89 -4.18 24.97 19.56
CA SER A 89 -4.33 25.81 18.37
C SER A 89 -3.15 26.76 18.15
N ASN A 90 -2.31 26.96 19.18
CA ASN A 90 -1.11 27.79 19.13
C ASN A 90 0.11 27.04 19.65
N TYR A 91 1.31 27.43 19.21
CA TYR A 91 2.55 26.76 19.64
C TYR A 91 2.93 27.03 21.10
N LYS A 92 2.51 28.18 21.63
CA LYS A 92 2.84 28.67 22.99
C LYS A 92 1.59 28.76 23.88
N SER A 93 0.69 27.79 23.78
CA SER A 93 -0.48 27.68 24.66
C SER A 93 -0.52 26.34 25.36
N ASP A 94 -0.91 26.33 26.64
CA ASP A 94 -1.05 25.11 27.45
C ASP A 94 -2.43 25.02 28.12
N LEU A 95 -3.47 25.40 27.39
CA LEU A 95 -4.84 25.49 27.89
C LEU A 95 -5.62 24.18 27.76
N SER A 96 -5.24 23.32 26.80
CA SER A 96 -5.92 22.05 26.55
C SER A 96 -5.54 20.98 27.58
N VAL A 97 -6.36 19.94 27.67
CA VAL A 97 -6.19 18.82 28.60
C VAL A 97 -5.74 17.55 27.89
N TYR A 98 -4.95 16.72 28.58
CA TYR A 98 -4.60 15.38 28.11
C TYR A 98 -5.79 14.43 28.27
N LYS A 99 -6.28 13.87 27.16
CA LYS A 99 -7.33 12.83 27.18
C LYS A 99 -7.02 11.71 26.20
N SER A 100 -7.63 10.55 26.43
CA SER A 100 -7.51 9.41 25.54
C SER A 100 -8.33 9.59 24.26
N VAL A 101 -7.72 9.27 23.11
CA VAL A 101 -8.38 9.18 21.81
C VAL A 101 -8.90 7.77 21.51
N LEU A 102 -8.67 6.82 22.40
CA LEU A 102 -9.22 5.47 22.28
C LEU A 102 -10.71 5.46 22.57
N LYS A 103 -11.43 4.51 21.97
CA LYS A 103 -12.82 4.22 22.33
C LYS A 103 -12.90 3.72 23.77
N ARG A 104 -14.08 3.81 24.37
CA ARG A 104 -14.32 3.38 25.76
C ARG A 104 -13.87 1.93 25.94
N GLU A 105 -13.18 1.67 27.05
CA GLU A 105 -12.67 0.34 27.44
C GLU A 105 -11.66 -0.30 26.47
N LYS A 106 -11.23 0.40 25.42
CA LYS A 106 -10.19 -0.05 24.50
C LYS A 106 -8.80 0.44 24.91
N THR A 107 -7.81 -0.35 24.55
CA THR A 107 -6.39 -0.15 24.73
C THR A 107 -5.66 -0.43 23.41
N PHE A 108 -4.39 -0.03 23.30
CA PHE A 108 -3.58 -0.41 22.13
C PHE A 108 -3.28 -1.92 22.06
N ALA A 109 -3.43 -2.64 23.17
CA ALA A 109 -3.34 -4.11 23.17
C ALA A 109 -4.52 -4.77 22.45
N ASP A 110 -5.64 -4.07 22.28
CA ASP A 110 -6.81 -4.55 21.55
C ASP A 110 -6.68 -4.38 20.02
N LEU A 111 -5.54 -3.89 19.53
CA LEU A 111 -5.25 -3.82 18.09
C LEU A 111 -5.04 -5.23 17.55
N ASN A 112 -6.09 -5.79 16.96
CA ASN A 112 -5.98 -7.02 16.19
C ASN A 112 -5.79 -6.68 14.70
N LEU A 113 -4.58 -6.89 14.21
CA LEU A 113 -4.23 -6.61 12.81
C LEU A 113 -4.76 -7.72 11.92
N GLU A 114 -5.77 -7.39 11.11
CA GLU A 114 -6.25 -8.29 10.07
C GLU A 114 -5.33 -8.22 8.85
N LEU A 115 -5.01 -9.36 8.25
CA LEU A 115 -4.29 -9.38 6.98
C LEU A 115 -5.18 -8.79 5.88
N LEU A 116 -4.60 -7.94 5.04
CA LEU A 116 -5.30 -7.43 3.86
C LEU A 116 -5.45 -8.60 2.87
N PRO A 117 -6.64 -8.85 2.31
CA PRO A 117 -6.80 -9.88 1.29
C PRO A 117 -5.96 -9.52 0.06
N MET A 118 -5.23 -10.50 -0.47
CA MET A 118 -4.36 -10.33 -1.65
C MET A 118 -5.14 -10.20 -2.95
N GLN A 119 -6.35 -10.74 -2.98
CA GLN A 119 -7.20 -10.74 -4.17
C GLN A 119 -7.96 -9.42 -4.26
N CYS A 120 -7.53 -8.58 -5.20
CA CYS A 120 -8.34 -7.48 -5.69
C CYS A 120 -8.95 -7.92 -7.02
N GLU A 121 -10.25 -8.20 -7.03
CA GLU A 121 -10.96 -8.47 -8.28
C GLU A 121 -10.79 -7.28 -9.23
N VAL A 122 -10.18 -7.54 -10.38
CA VAL A 122 -10.01 -6.51 -11.40
C VAL A 122 -11.38 -6.20 -11.99
N LYS A 123 -11.77 -4.93 -11.91
CA LYS A 123 -13.06 -4.49 -12.47
C LYS A 123 -13.16 -4.91 -13.95
N PRO A 124 -14.32 -5.43 -14.41
CA PRO A 124 -14.49 -5.87 -15.80
C PRO A 124 -14.16 -4.79 -16.84
N ALA A 125 -14.41 -3.51 -16.52
CA ALA A 125 -14.05 -2.38 -17.37
C ALA A 125 -12.54 -2.29 -17.65
N LYS A 126 -11.69 -2.56 -16.64
CA LYS A 126 -10.23 -2.58 -16.83
C LYS A 126 -9.78 -3.77 -17.67
N LEU A 127 -10.39 -4.94 -17.49
CA LEU A 127 -10.08 -6.12 -18.31
C LEU A 127 -10.37 -5.87 -19.80
N ARG A 128 -11.50 -5.22 -20.10
CA ARG A 128 -11.84 -4.82 -21.48
C ARG A 128 -10.82 -3.82 -22.03
N ASP A 129 -10.43 -2.83 -21.24
CA ASP A 129 -9.44 -1.82 -21.65
C ASP A 129 -8.09 -2.48 -21.97
N VAL A 130 -7.64 -3.40 -21.11
CA VAL A 130 -6.42 -4.20 -21.36
C VAL A 130 -6.54 -5.02 -22.65
N ASP A 131 -7.67 -5.69 -22.89
CA ASP A 131 -7.89 -6.44 -24.14
C ASP A 131 -7.85 -5.53 -25.39
N VAL A 132 -8.41 -4.31 -25.29
CA VAL A 132 -8.35 -3.31 -26.37
C VAL A 132 -6.92 -2.85 -26.62
N LEU A 133 -6.13 -2.60 -25.56
CA LEU A 133 -4.73 -2.21 -25.68
C LEU A 133 -3.89 -3.31 -26.33
N LEU A 134 -4.10 -4.57 -25.93
CA LEU A 134 -3.40 -5.72 -26.52
C LEU A 134 -3.77 -5.91 -27.99
N LYS A 135 -5.04 -5.76 -28.36
CA LYS A 135 -5.49 -5.78 -29.76
C LYS A 135 -4.86 -4.65 -30.59
N LYS A 136 -4.71 -3.46 -30.01
CA LYS A 136 -4.10 -2.32 -30.69
C LYS A 136 -2.61 -2.54 -30.94
N HIS A 137 -1.89 -3.14 -29.99
CA HIS A 137 -0.44 -3.38 -30.10
C HIS A 137 -0.07 -4.62 -30.93
N TYR A 138 -0.78 -5.73 -30.75
CA TYR A 138 -0.42 -7.03 -31.32
C TYR A 138 -1.42 -7.53 -32.37
N GLY A 139 -2.49 -6.77 -32.63
CA GLY A 139 -3.55 -7.12 -33.55
C GLY A 139 -4.67 -7.97 -32.92
N SER A 140 -5.75 -8.17 -33.67
CA SER A 140 -6.97 -8.86 -33.20
C SER A 140 -6.72 -10.31 -32.75
N ASN A 141 -5.66 -10.94 -33.27
CA ASN A 141 -5.30 -12.32 -32.99
C ASN A 141 -4.29 -12.47 -31.84
N TRP A 142 -4.07 -11.43 -31.03
CA TRP A 142 -3.04 -11.42 -29.98
C TRP A 142 -3.10 -12.62 -29.02
N ARG A 143 -4.30 -13.20 -28.82
CA ARG A 143 -4.51 -14.40 -27.99
C ARG A 143 -3.86 -15.67 -28.55
N HIS A 144 -3.56 -15.75 -29.84
CA HIS A 144 -2.99 -16.93 -30.48
C HIS A 144 -1.46 -16.98 -30.37
N PHE A 145 -0.81 -15.86 -30.05
CA PHE A 145 0.64 -15.86 -29.84
C PHE A 145 0.97 -16.67 -28.59
N SER A 146 1.87 -17.65 -28.73
CA SER A 146 2.39 -18.46 -27.64
C SER A 146 3.45 -17.75 -26.81
N ASP A 147 3.58 -16.43 -26.97
CA ASP A 147 4.56 -15.63 -26.24
C ASP A 147 4.32 -15.73 -24.74
N VAL A 148 5.38 -16.07 -24.02
CA VAL A 148 5.38 -16.21 -22.55
C VAL A 148 4.89 -14.92 -21.90
N ASP A 149 5.21 -13.77 -22.48
CA ASP A 149 4.83 -12.46 -21.94
C ASP A 149 3.33 -12.17 -22.02
N LEU A 150 2.64 -12.71 -23.05
CA LEU A 150 1.19 -12.52 -23.22
C LEU A 150 0.36 -13.51 -22.40
N SER A 151 0.97 -14.60 -21.92
CA SER A 151 0.31 -15.62 -21.08
C SER A 151 -0.25 -15.03 -19.78
N PHE A 152 0.47 -14.06 -19.17
CA PHE A 152 0.04 -13.34 -17.97
C PHE A 152 -1.31 -12.64 -18.19
N TYR A 153 -1.46 -11.94 -19.30
CA TYR A 153 -2.67 -11.19 -19.62
C TYR A 153 -3.85 -12.10 -19.97
N LYS A 154 -3.58 -13.22 -20.67
CA LYS A 154 -4.62 -14.24 -20.92
C LYS A 154 -5.18 -14.77 -19.60
N ARG A 155 -4.30 -15.16 -18.67
CA ARG A 155 -4.71 -15.66 -17.35
C ARG A 155 -5.59 -14.67 -16.59
N ILE A 156 -5.23 -13.38 -16.63
CA ILE A 156 -5.99 -12.31 -15.95
C ILE A 156 -7.35 -12.07 -16.63
N ILE A 157 -7.40 -12.01 -17.96
CA ILE A 157 -8.64 -11.72 -18.69
C ILE A 157 -9.61 -12.91 -18.62
N ASP A 158 -9.08 -14.13 -18.68
CA ASP A 158 -9.88 -15.35 -18.67
C ASP A 158 -10.28 -15.78 -17.24
N ASN A 159 -9.89 -15.00 -16.21
CA ASN A 159 -10.15 -15.26 -14.79
C ASN A 159 -9.75 -16.67 -14.33
N VAL A 160 -8.66 -17.21 -14.88
CA VAL A 160 -8.11 -18.48 -14.39
C VAL A 160 -7.38 -18.18 -13.08
N ILE A 161 -8.07 -18.43 -11.97
CA ILE A 161 -7.49 -18.36 -10.62
C ILE A 161 -6.76 -19.68 -10.38
N ASP A 162 -5.49 -19.74 -10.73
CA ASP A 162 -4.63 -20.80 -10.22
C ASP A 162 -4.39 -20.53 -8.73
N SER A 163 -4.81 -21.46 -7.87
CA SER A 163 -4.23 -21.58 -6.54
C SER A 163 -2.73 -21.82 -6.72
N TYR A 164 -1.94 -20.79 -6.42
CA TYR A 164 -0.49 -20.70 -6.55
C TYR A 164 0.25 -22.05 -6.64
N GLU A 165 0.61 -22.47 -7.85
CA GLU A 165 1.84 -23.24 -8.02
C GLU A 165 3.00 -22.26 -8.20
N SER A 166 3.98 -22.46 -7.32
CA SER A 166 5.27 -21.80 -7.21
C SER A 166 5.90 -21.46 -8.57
N ILE A 167 5.93 -20.17 -8.91
CA ILE A 167 6.93 -19.67 -9.84
C ILE A 167 8.23 -19.53 -9.04
N THR A 168 8.93 -20.65 -8.91
CA THR A 168 10.35 -20.69 -8.58
C THR A 168 11.11 -20.16 -9.79
N LEU A 169 11.69 -18.97 -9.65
CA LEU A 169 12.86 -18.51 -10.40
C LEU A 169 13.95 -18.20 -9.38
#